data_AF-A0A2T0Q610-F1
#
_entry.id   AF-A0A2T0Q610-F1
#
_cell.length_a   1.000
_cell.length_b   1.000
_cell.length_c   1.000
_cell.angle_alpha   90.00
_cell.angle_beta   90.00
_cell.angle_gamma   90.00
#
_symmetry.space_group_name_H-M   'P 1'
#
loop_
_entity.id
_entity.type
_entity.pdbx_description
1 polymer ?
#
loop_
_entity_poly.entity_id
_entity_poly.type
_entity_poly.pdbx_seq_one_letter_code
_entity_poly.pdbx_strand_id
1 'polypeptide(L)'
;MYKRQYRWRVLFEWDEIKNQINIRKHGIDFQDAIDVFNHPLLTALDQREDYGEDRWFAMGWIANIVGVVVYVERVEDVIRIISARKASRHEVKHYKQRVWH
;
A
#
# COMPACT_ATOMS: atom_id res chain seq x y z
N MET A 1 0.55 12.90 -3.30
CA MET A 1 1.28 11.97 -2.43
C MET A 1 2.42 12.67 -1.72
N TYR A 2 2.60 12.37 -0.44
CA TYR A 2 3.66 12.89 0.46
C TYR A 2 4.41 11.74 1.14
N LYS A 3 5.63 11.99 1.66
CA LYS A 3 6.43 10.98 2.36
C LYS A 3 5.79 10.64 3.71
N ARG A 4 5.67 9.36 4.06
CA ARG A 4 5.20 8.89 5.37
C ARG A 4 6.02 7.70 5.85
N GLN A 5 6.06 7.49 7.16
CA GLN A 5 6.71 6.33 7.79
C GLN A 5 5.83 5.81 8.93
N TYR A 6 5.81 4.49 9.11
CA TYR A 6 5.01 3.81 10.12
C TYR A 6 5.87 3.32 11.28
N ARG A 7 5.25 3.15 12.45
CA ARG A 7 5.92 2.66 13.66
C ARG A 7 5.99 1.13 13.65
N TRP A 8 7.00 0.58 14.34
CA TRP A 8 7.26 -0.88 14.44
C TRP A 8 6.15 -1.72 15.10
N ARG A 9 5.11 -1.11 15.66
CA ARG A 9 4.01 -1.79 16.37
C ARG A 9 2.73 -1.94 15.56
N VAL A 10 2.74 -1.59 14.28
CA VAL A 10 1.56 -1.69 13.43
C VAL A 10 1.18 -3.15 13.18
N LEU A 11 -0.09 -3.47 13.39
CA LEU A 11 -0.68 -4.76 13.05
C LEU A 11 -1.31 -4.68 11.66
N PHE A 12 -1.24 -5.77 10.91
CA PHE A 12 -1.82 -5.86 9.56
C PHE A 12 -2.95 -6.88 9.54
N GLU A 13 -4.04 -6.52 8.90
CA GLU A 13 -5.18 -7.39 8.69
C GLU A 13 -5.72 -7.28 7.26
N TRP A 14 -6.43 -8.30 6.83
CA TRP A 14 -7.15 -8.31 5.57
C TRP A 14 -8.24 -9.39 5.60
N ASP A 15 -9.12 -9.31 4.61
CA ASP A 15 -10.04 -10.40 4.30
C ASP A 15 -9.33 -11.42 3.40
N GLU A 16 -9.30 -12.69 3.81
CA GLU A 16 -8.54 -13.72 3.10
C GLU A 16 -9.13 -14.03 1.72
N ILE A 17 -10.45 -13.93 1.54
CA ILE A 17 -11.08 -14.08 0.22
C ILE A 17 -10.60 -12.97 -0.71
N LYS A 18 -10.49 -11.72 -0.20
CA LYS A 18 -9.89 -10.62 -0.96
C LYS A 18 -8.42 -10.84 -1.28
N ASN A 19 -7.63 -11.40 -0.35
CA ASN A 19 -6.23 -11.72 -0.61
C ASN A 19 -6.11 -12.70 -1.78
N GLN A 20 -6.88 -13.78 -1.76
CA GLN A 20 -6.89 -14.78 -2.84
C GLN A 20 -7.32 -14.18 -4.19
N ILE A 21 -8.32 -13.29 -4.22
CA ILE A 21 -8.71 -12.55 -5.42
C ILE A 21 -7.57 -11.63 -5.90
N ASN A 22 -6.89 -10.94 -4.98
CA ASN A 22 -5.79 -10.06 -5.29
C ASN A 22 -4.59 -10.82 -5.87
N ILE A 23 -4.21 -11.95 -5.27
CA ILE A 23 -3.15 -12.82 -5.77
C ILE A 23 -3.46 -13.27 -7.21
N ARG A 24 -4.68 -13.76 -7.48
CA ARG A 24 -5.08 -14.17 -8.83
C ARG A 24 -5.03 -13.02 -9.84
N LYS A 25 -5.40 -11.82 -9.43
CA LYS A 25 -5.52 -10.65 -10.31
C LYS A 25 -4.19 -9.91 -10.52
N HIS A 26 -3.36 -9.86 -9.51
CA HIS A 26 -2.19 -8.97 -9.43
C HIS A 26 -0.88 -9.69 -9.10
N GLY A 27 -0.93 -10.96 -8.70
CA GLY A 27 0.25 -11.76 -8.38
C GLY A 27 1.00 -11.30 -7.12
N ILE A 28 0.31 -10.58 -6.23
CA ILE A 28 0.89 -10.07 -4.98
C ILE A 28 0.02 -10.54 -3.81
N ASP A 29 0.65 -11.24 -2.87
CA ASP A 29 0.06 -11.59 -1.58
C ASP A 29 0.07 -10.35 -0.66
N PHE A 30 -0.98 -10.14 0.11
CA PHE A 30 -1.03 -9.08 1.11
C PHE A 30 0.04 -9.22 2.19
N GLN A 31 0.45 -10.45 2.51
CA GLN A 31 1.57 -10.69 3.40
C GLN A 31 2.88 -10.09 2.87
N ASP A 32 3.14 -10.21 1.56
CA ASP A 32 4.30 -9.58 0.92
C ASP A 32 4.13 -8.06 0.83
N ALA A 33 2.89 -7.59 0.62
CA ALA A 33 2.59 -6.18 0.48
C ALA A 33 2.87 -5.34 1.74
N ILE A 34 2.98 -5.98 2.92
CA ILE A 34 3.40 -5.33 4.17
C ILE A 34 4.78 -4.66 4.01
N ASP A 35 5.65 -5.20 3.17
CA ASP A 35 7.00 -4.71 2.97
C ASP A 35 7.05 -3.22 2.55
N VAL A 36 5.98 -2.74 1.88
CA VAL A 36 5.85 -1.31 1.51
C VAL A 36 5.97 -0.37 2.70
N PHE A 37 5.52 -0.80 3.88
CA PHE A 37 5.51 0.00 5.11
C PHE A 37 6.86 -0.01 5.83
N ASN A 38 7.77 -0.92 5.47
CA ASN A 38 9.13 -1.00 6.00
C ASN A 38 10.13 -0.11 5.25
N HIS A 39 9.69 0.48 4.13
CA HIS A 39 10.50 1.32 3.27
C HIS A 39 9.98 2.77 3.22
N PRO A 40 10.80 3.73 2.77
CA PRO A 40 10.30 5.06 2.44
C PRO A 40 9.14 4.94 1.44
N LEU A 41 7.96 5.46 1.79
CA LEU A 41 6.79 5.38 0.92
C LEU A 41 6.18 6.75 0.67
N LEU A 42 5.47 6.84 -0.45
CA LEU A 42 4.62 7.94 -0.80
C LEU A 42 3.16 7.56 -0.54
N THR A 43 2.43 8.39 0.20
CA THR A 43 1.02 8.15 0.51
C THR A 43 0.09 9.27 0.09
N ALA A 44 -1.17 8.95 -0.23
CA ALA A 44 -2.23 9.91 -0.50
C ALA A 44 -3.60 9.31 -0.19
N LEU A 45 -4.57 10.15 0.18
CA LEU A 45 -5.96 9.77 0.32
C LEU A 45 -6.55 9.38 -1.05
N ASP A 46 -7.31 8.28 -1.09
CA ASP A 46 -8.07 7.82 -2.25
C ASP A 46 -9.42 8.54 -2.31
N GLN A 47 -9.48 9.63 -3.06
CA GLN A 47 -10.66 10.48 -3.20
C GLN A 47 -11.55 10.11 -4.41
N ARG A 48 -11.36 8.92 -4.97
CA ARG A 48 -12.09 8.52 -6.19
C ARG A 48 -13.57 8.23 -5.92
N GLU A 49 -13.91 7.77 -4.73
CA GLU A 49 -15.27 7.43 -4.32
C GLU A 49 -15.44 7.72 -2.83
N ASP A 50 -16.69 7.87 -2.38
CA ASP A 50 -17.03 7.84 -0.96
C ASP A 50 -17.27 6.39 -0.53
N TYR A 51 -16.28 5.80 0.13
CA TYR A 51 -16.33 4.42 0.61
C TYR A 51 -16.91 4.29 2.02
N GLY A 52 -17.30 5.39 2.67
CA GLY A 52 -17.69 5.42 4.08
C GLY A 52 -16.53 5.26 5.07
N GLU A 53 -15.29 5.18 4.59
CA GLU A 53 -14.05 5.14 5.36
C GLU A 53 -12.90 5.78 4.55
N ASP A 54 -11.91 6.37 5.24
CA ASP A 54 -10.73 6.93 4.58
C ASP A 54 -9.82 5.82 4.06
N ARG A 55 -9.70 5.74 2.74
CA ARG A 55 -8.76 4.85 2.05
C ARG A 55 -7.53 5.60 1.62
N TRP A 56 -6.40 4.92 1.70
CA TRP A 56 -5.09 5.47 1.39
C TRP A 56 -4.39 4.63 0.33
N PHE A 57 -3.61 5.29 -0.52
CA PHE A 57 -2.60 4.65 -1.35
C PHE A 57 -1.26 4.72 -0.64
N ALA A 58 -0.51 3.63 -0.59
CA ALA A 58 0.91 3.60 -0.30
C ALA A 58 1.66 3.13 -1.54
N MET A 59 2.67 3.89 -1.96
CA MET A 59 3.56 3.53 -3.05
C MET A 59 4.99 3.44 -2.53
N GLY A 60 5.59 2.27 -2.68
CA GLY A 60 6.89 1.95 -2.11
C GLY A 60 7.41 0.60 -2.61
N TRP A 61 8.55 0.18 -2.08
CA TRP A 61 9.14 -1.11 -2.43
C TRP A 61 8.36 -2.27 -1.82
N ILE A 62 8.15 -3.31 -2.62
CA ILE A 62 7.72 -4.64 -2.19
C ILE A 62 8.77 -5.59 -2.76
N ALA A 63 9.66 -6.08 -1.91
CA ALA A 63 10.87 -6.79 -2.29
C ALA A 63 11.65 -6.04 -3.39
N ASN A 64 11.62 -6.54 -4.63
CA ASN A 64 12.38 -6.00 -5.76
C ASN A 64 11.52 -5.19 -6.77
N ILE A 65 10.26 -4.92 -6.47
CA ILE A 65 9.37 -4.10 -7.31
C ILE A 65 8.83 -2.90 -6.54
N VAL A 66 8.38 -1.87 -7.24
CA VAL A 66 7.54 -0.82 -6.63
C VAL A 66 6.08 -1.28 -6.73
N GLY A 67 5.41 -1.33 -5.58
CA GLY A 67 3.99 -1.64 -5.48
C GLY A 67 3.15 -0.41 -5.16
N VAL A 68 1.84 -0.55 -5.40
CA VAL A 68 0.80 0.33 -4.88
C VAL A 68 -0.12 -0.52 -4.01
N VAL A 69 -0.23 -0.15 -2.75
CA VAL A 69 -1.10 -0.78 -1.75
C VAL A 69 -2.24 0.18 -1.42
N VAL A 70 -3.47 -0.32 -1.45
CA VAL A 70 -4.65 0.40 -0.96
C VAL A 70 -4.97 -0.14 0.43
N TYR A 71 -5.11 0.75 1.41
CA TYR A 71 -5.31 0.36 2.79
C TYR A 71 -6.19 1.35 3.55
N VAL A 72 -6.67 0.93 4.72
CA VAL A 72 -7.37 1.77 5.70
C VAL A 72 -6.59 1.75 6.99
N GLU A 73 -6.47 2.91 7.63
CA GLU A 73 -5.95 3.03 8.99
C GLU A 73 -7.10 2.88 9.98
N ARG A 74 -6.97 1.95 10.92
CA ARG A 74 -7.93 1.68 11.98
C ARG A 74 -7.36 2.13 13.32
N VAL A 75 -8.20 2.08 14.36
CA VAL A 75 -7.78 2.35 15.74
C VAL A 75 -6.67 1.37 16.18
N GLU A 76 -5.91 1.76 17.20
CA GLU A 76 -4.88 0.91 17.84
C GLU A 76 -3.74 0.44 16.90
N ASP A 77 -3.31 1.31 15.96
CA ASP A 77 -2.21 1.03 15.02
C ASP A 77 -2.47 -0.19 14.11
N VAL A 78 -3.73 -0.44 13.71
CA VAL A 78 -4.08 -1.50 12.76
C VAL A 78 -4.19 -0.94 11.33
N ILE A 79 -3.52 -1.58 10.37
CA ILE A 79 -3.65 -1.32 8.94
C ILE A 79 -4.41 -2.47 8.28
N ARG A 80 -5.57 -2.15 7.67
CA ARG A 80 -6.31 -3.10 6.83
C ARG A 80 -5.90 -2.97 5.38
N ILE A 81 -5.28 -4.00 4.81
CA ILE A 81 -4.94 -4.04 3.39
C ILE A 81 -6.20 -4.41 2.58
N ILE A 82 -6.45 -3.65 1.50
CA ILE A 82 -7.61 -3.81 0.62
C ILE A 82 -7.20 -4.33 -0.76
N SER A 83 -6.07 -3.86 -1.28
CA SER A 83 -5.53 -4.27 -2.58
C SER A 83 -4.03 -4.01 -2.65
N ALA A 84 -3.31 -4.81 -3.43
CA ALA A 84 -1.91 -4.62 -3.72
C ALA A 84 -1.65 -4.96 -5.19
N ARG A 85 -0.96 -4.07 -5.89
CA ARG A 85 -0.58 -4.28 -7.30
C ARG A 85 0.81 -3.74 -7.59
N LYS A 86 1.39 -4.20 -8.69
CA LYS A 86 2.57 -3.58 -9.26
C LYS A 86 2.25 -2.12 -9.66
N ALA A 87 3.17 -1.21 -9.35
CA ALA A 87 3.11 0.15 -9.86
C ALA A 87 3.35 0.16 -11.38
N SER A 88 2.63 1.02 -12.09
CA SER A 88 2.87 1.30 -13.50
C SER A 88 4.23 1.98 -13.71
N ARG A 89 4.74 1.97 -14.93
CA ARG A 89 6.03 2.64 -15.26
C ARG A 89 6.03 4.13 -14.88
N HIS A 90 4.89 4.81 -15.05
CA HIS A 90 4.75 6.22 -14.70
C HIS A 90 4.80 6.44 -13.18
N GLU A 91 4.09 5.61 -12.42
CA GLU A 91 4.10 5.63 -10.95
C GLU A 91 5.51 5.34 -10.38
N VAL A 92 6.21 4.34 -10.93
CA VAL A 92 7.61 4.05 -10.55
C VAL A 92 8.51 5.28 -10.74
N LYS A 93 8.40 5.95 -11.89
CA LYS A 93 9.19 7.15 -12.19
C LYS A 93 8.89 8.25 -11.18
N HIS A 94 7.61 8.49 -10.90
CA HIS A 94 7.15 9.49 -9.94
C HIS A 94 7.65 9.21 -8.52
N TYR A 95 7.57 7.96 -8.06
CA TYR A 95 8.10 7.53 -6.78
C TYR A 95 9.60 7.77 -6.67
N LYS A 96 10.37 7.31 -7.66
CA LYS A 96 11.83 7.46 -7.65
C LYS A 96 12.26 8.92 -7.60
N GLN A 97 11.62 9.79 -8.38
CA GLN A 97 11.92 11.24 -8.39
C GLN A 97 11.67 11.92 -7.03
N ARG A 98 10.70 11.43 -6.25
CA ARG A 98 10.35 12.03 -4.96
C ARG A 98 11.10 11.44 -3.78
N VAL A 99 11.54 10.19 -3.88
CA VAL A 99 12.25 9.51 -2.78
C VAL A 99 13.76 9.69 -2.86
N TRP A 100 14.34 9.75 -4.06
CA TRP A 100 15.79 9.86 -4.28
C TRP A 100 16.30 11.29 -4.49
N HIS A 101 15.42 12.28 -4.28
CA HIS A 101 15.77 13.69 -4.13
C HIS A 101 15.32 14.16 -2.73
#